data_AF-A0A0B3A5J6-F1
#
_entry.id   AF-A0A0B3A5J6-F1
#
_cell.length_a   1.000
_cell.length_b   1.000
_cell.length_c   1.000
_cell.angle_alpha   90.00
_cell.angle_beta   90.00
_cell.angle_gamma   90.00
#
_symmetry.space_group_name_H-M   'P 1'
#
loop_
_entity.id
_entity.type
_entity.pdbx_description
1 polymer ?
#
loop_
_entity_poly.entity_id
_entity_poly.type
_entity_poly.pdbx_seq_one_letter_code
_entity_poly.pdbx_strand_id
1 'polypeptide(L)'
;MLGFKQETLIDLRQVKKLIMQNNVAQAVMFTGGEPCLQKLALLELAMFCKSAGFKVGLETNGSRPDVLEEALQNGLVDFIRMDVKSPLDDAAIFDRVTVSSTFFRSAPELADDVRASLEILHSNESDIELELRTTIVPHILYKKEDILNIATMLKGFKSAWVLQKFMPKPALANPRFSSIKPPSDEFMETIHNLVKKEYPFLRVELRLDMADFSQLPDTDLKEFRTNPEEALPE
;
A
#
# COMPACT_ATOMS: atom_id res chain seq x y z
N MET A 1 19.25 -9.90 9.58
CA MET A 1 17.95 -10.52 9.93
C MET A 1 17.11 -9.41 10.53
N LEU A 2 16.08 -8.91 9.81
CA LEU A 2 15.11 -7.99 10.42
C LEU A 2 14.52 -8.72 11.62
N GLY A 3 14.90 -8.29 12.83
CA GLY A 3 14.51 -8.96 14.06
C GLY A 3 13.02 -8.75 14.28
N PHE A 4 12.19 -9.71 13.82
CA PHE A 4 10.84 -9.82 14.34
C PHE A 4 10.97 -9.99 15.85
N LYS A 5 10.48 -9.01 16.61
CA LYS A 5 10.43 -9.13 18.06
C LYS A 5 9.45 -10.26 18.35
N GLN A 6 9.93 -11.40 18.87
CA GLN A 6 9.05 -12.53 19.21
C GLN A 6 7.89 -12.11 20.12
N GLU A 7 8.11 -11.08 20.93
CA GLU A 7 7.16 -10.41 21.80
C GLU A 7 5.90 -9.88 21.09
N THR A 8 5.96 -9.63 19.77
CA THR A 8 4.85 -9.11 18.97
C THR A 8 4.19 -10.17 18.09
N LEU A 9 4.57 -11.45 18.21
CA LEU A 9 3.94 -12.54 17.47
C LEU A 9 2.59 -12.90 18.10
N ILE A 10 1.56 -13.04 17.27
CA ILE A 10 0.20 -13.37 17.67
C ILE A 10 -0.24 -14.61 16.89
N ASP A 11 -0.87 -15.57 17.57
CA ASP A 11 -1.44 -16.78 16.94
C ASP A 11 -2.58 -16.40 15.99
N LEU A 12 -2.62 -16.99 14.79
CA LEU A 12 -3.64 -16.69 13.79
C LEU A 12 -5.06 -16.95 14.29
N ARG A 13 -5.26 -17.93 15.18
CA ARG A 13 -6.57 -18.18 15.82
C ARG A 13 -7.02 -16.98 16.65
N GLN A 14 -6.10 -16.32 17.33
CA GLN A 14 -6.40 -15.11 18.10
C GLN A 14 -6.77 -13.95 17.16
N VAL A 15 -6.05 -13.78 16.05
CA VAL A 15 -6.36 -12.76 15.03
C VAL A 15 -7.74 -13.01 14.41
N LYS A 16 -8.03 -14.25 14.01
CA LYS A 16 -9.35 -14.65 13.49
C LYS A 16 -10.48 -14.35 14.47
N LYS A 17 -10.28 -14.65 15.77
CA LYS A 17 -11.24 -14.31 16.82
C LYS A 17 -11.48 -12.81 16.93
N LEU A 18 -10.42 -12.00 16.90
CA LEU A 18 -10.53 -10.54 16.97
C LEU A 18 -11.28 -9.96 15.77
N ILE A 19 -11.05 -10.49 14.56
CA ILE A 19 -11.78 -10.11 13.35
C ILE A 19 -13.28 -10.37 13.54
N MET A 20 -13.65 -11.58 14.00
CA MET A 20 -15.05 -11.96 14.19
C MET A 20 -15.75 -11.23 15.33
N GLN A 21 -15.02 -10.73 16.33
CA GLN A 21 -15.60 -9.93 17.40
C GLN A 21 -16.06 -8.54 16.94
N ASN A 22 -15.61 -8.08 15.77
CA ASN A 22 -16.01 -6.80 15.20
C ASN A 22 -17.24 -6.97 14.30
N ASN A 23 -18.42 -6.83 14.91
CA ASN A 23 -19.70 -7.05 14.22
C ASN A 23 -20.15 -5.88 13.34
N VAL A 24 -19.39 -4.79 13.25
CA VAL A 24 -19.75 -3.63 12.41
C VAL A 24 -18.78 -3.43 11.24
N ALA A 25 -17.58 -4.00 11.31
CA ALA A 25 -16.63 -3.95 10.22
C ALA A 25 -17.14 -4.70 8.98
N GLN A 26 -17.00 -4.07 7.82
CA GLN A 26 -17.34 -4.65 6.51
C GLN A 26 -16.09 -5.11 5.75
N ALA A 27 -14.92 -4.59 6.13
CA ALA A 27 -13.66 -4.90 5.51
C ALA A 27 -12.56 -5.12 6.55
N VAL A 28 -11.56 -5.93 6.19
CA VAL A 28 -10.32 -6.10 6.93
C VAL A 28 -9.16 -5.63 6.07
N MET A 29 -8.40 -4.66 6.56
CA MET A 29 -7.24 -4.12 5.87
C MET A 29 -5.95 -4.70 6.47
N PHE A 30 -5.16 -5.41 5.67
CA PHE A 30 -3.84 -5.88 6.06
C PHE A 30 -2.81 -4.78 5.79
N THR A 31 -2.25 -4.20 6.87
CA THR A 31 -1.29 -3.09 6.82
C THR A 31 -0.14 -3.31 7.82
N GLY A 32 0.70 -2.30 8.05
CA GLY A 32 1.71 -2.29 9.11
C GLY A 32 3.13 -2.26 8.55
N GLY A 33 3.91 -3.32 8.80
CA GLY A 33 5.20 -3.52 8.14
C GLY A 33 5.01 -3.76 6.63
N GLU A 34 5.62 -4.80 6.09
CA GLU A 34 5.25 -5.30 4.75
C GLU A 34 4.47 -6.61 4.91
N PRO A 35 3.12 -6.61 4.78
CA PRO A 35 2.30 -7.81 4.94
C PRO A 35 2.73 -8.95 4.01
N CYS A 36 3.18 -8.64 2.79
CA CYS A 36 3.59 -9.67 1.82
C CYS A 36 4.86 -10.42 2.25
N LEU A 37 5.65 -9.91 3.20
CA LEU A 37 6.76 -10.67 3.81
C LEU A 37 6.27 -11.82 4.71
N GLN A 38 4.99 -11.82 5.09
CA GLN A 38 4.34 -12.85 5.91
C GLN A 38 3.36 -13.68 5.09
N LYS A 39 3.79 -14.11 3.88
CA LYS A 39 2.97 -14.80 2.86
C LYS A 39 1.94 -15.78 3.43
N LEU A 40 2.38 -16.79 4.18
CA LEU A 40 1.49 -17.85 4.67
C LEU A 40 0.38 -17.30 5.59
N ALA A 41 0.75 -16.42 6.52
CA ALA A 41 -0.19 -15.79 7.44
C ALA A 41 -1.16 -14.85 6.71
N LEU A 42 -0.66 -14.05 5.77
CA LEU A 42 -1.46 -13.13 4.98
C LEU A 42 -2.54 -13.88 4.18
N LEU A 43 -2.14 -14.90 3.41
CA LEU A 43 -3.08 -15.65 2.57
C LEU A 43 -4.10 -16.42 3.42
N GLU A 44 -3.69 -17.02 4.54
CA GLU A 44 -4.60 -17.71 5.45
C GLU A 44 -5.65 -16.76 6.05
N LEU A 45 -5.23 -15.58 6.51
CA LEU A 45 -6.14 -14.59 7.06
C LEU A 45 -7.05 -13.98 5.99
N ALA A 46 -6.53 -13.72 4.78
CA ALA A 46 -7.33 -13.22 3.68
C ALA A 46 -8.41 -14.23 3.27
N MET A 47 -8.06 -15.51 3.10
CA MET A 47 -9.03 -16.58 2.86
C MET A 47 -10.10 -16.66 3.94
N PHE A 48 -9.68 -16.58 5.22
CA PHE A 48 -10.61 -16.57 6.34
C PHE A 48 -11.58 -15.38 6.26
N CYS A 49 -11.08 -14.16 6.05
CA CYS A 49 -11.90 -12.96 5.91
C CYS A 49 -12.92 -13.07 4.78
N LYS A 50 -12.50 -13.56 3.60
CA LYS A 50 -13.39 -13.78 2.45
C LYS A 50 -14.48 -14.80 2.77
N SER A 51 -14.13 -15.91 3.42
CA SER A 51 -15.10 -16.94 3.82
C SER A 51 -16.11 -16.43 4.85
N ALA A 52 -15.71 -15.48 5.69
CA ALA A 52 -16.56 -14.83 6.70
C ALA A 52 -17.33 -13.61 6.16
N GLY A 53 -17.32 -13.34 4.85
CA GLY A 53 -18.09 -12.27 4.21
C GLY A 53 -17.49 -10.86 4.34
N PHE A 54 -16.22 -10.73 4.73
CA PHE A 54 -15.53 -9.44 4.74
C PHE A 54 -14.93 -9.13 3.37
N LYS A 55 -14.93 -7.84 3.01
CA LYS A 55 -14.02 -7.30 2.01
C LYS A 55 -12.59 -7.33 2.53
N VAL A 56 -11.61 -7.56 1.67
CA VAL A 56 -10.20 -7.63 2.06
C VAL A 56 -9.41 -6.54 1.36
N GLY A 57 -8.72 -5.72 2.15
CA GLY A 57 -7.79 -4.73 1.65
C GLY A 57 -6.34 -5.05 1.99
N LEU A 58 -5.39 -4.63 1.15
CA LEU A 58 -3.95 -4.87 1.34
C LEU A 58 -3.16 -3.58 1.11
N GLU A 59 -2.33 -3.17 2.09
CA GLU A 59 -1.26 -2.20 1.88
C GLU A 59 0.06 -2.93 1.62
N THR A 60 0.76 -2.57 0.55
CA THR A 60 2.07 -3.16 0.20
C THR A 60 3.02 -2.12 -0.38
N ASN A 61 4.32 -2.41 -0.33
CA ASN A 61 5.35 -1.68 -1.05
C ASN A 61 5.76 -2.33 -2.38
N GLY A 62 5.14 -3.45 -2.78
CA GLY A 62 5.40 -4.14 -4.04
C GLY A 62 6.72 -4.92 -4.11
N SER A 63 7.40 -5.15 -2.99
CA SER A 63 8.64 -5.94 -2.98
C SER A 63 8.45 -7.46 -3.12
N ARG A 64 7.20 -7.93 -3.24
CA ARG A 64 6.82 -9.35 -3.28
C ARG A 64 5.75 -9.60 -4.35
N PRO A 65 6.11 -9.50 -5.64
CA PRO A 65 5.18 -9.70 -6.76
C PRO A 65 4.52 -11.09 -6.72
N ASP A 66 5.26 -12.12 -6.28
CA ASP A 66 4.76 -13.49 -6.15
C ASP A 66 3.56 -13.62 -5.20
N VAL A 67 3.53 -12.80 -4.13
CA VAL A 67 2.44 -12.83 -3.14
C VAL A 67 1.24 -12.04 -3.66
N LEU A 68 1.47 -10.94 -4.36
CA LEU A 68 0.40 -10.15 -4.99
C LEU A 68 -0.31 -10.95 -6.08
N GLU A 69 0.46 -11.60 -6.95
CA GLU A 69 -0.09 -12.45 -8.00
C GLU A 69 -0.95 -13.57 -7.41
N GLU A 70 -0.46 -14.28 -6.39
CA GLU A 70 -1.22 -15.35 -5.74
C GLU A 70 -2.48 -14.83 -5.05
N ALA A 71 -2.41 -13.68 -4.36
CA ALA A 71 -3.58 -13.08 -3.72
C ALA A 71 -4.66 -12.67 -4.74
N LEU A 72 -4.26 -12.12 -5.89
CA LEU A 72 -5.16 -11.71 -6.97
C LEU A 72 -5.77 -12.92 -7.68
N GLN A 73 -4.96 -13.90 -8.08
CA GLN A 73 -5.42 -15.11 -8.78
C GLN A 73 -6.45 -15.91 -7.96
N ASN A 74 -6.32 -15.88 -6.63
CA ASN A 74 -7.25 -16.54 -5.72
C ASN A 74 -8.41 -15.62 -5.27
N GLY A 75 -8.52 -14.39 -5.79
CA GLY A 75 -9.60 -13.45 -5.45
C GLY A 75 -9.62 -13.05 -3.97
N LEU A 76 -8.45 -13.05 -3.31
CA LEU A 76 -8.34 -12.87 -1.86
C LEU A 76 -8.31 -11.41 -1.42
N VAL A 77 -8.23 -10.47 -2.35
CA VAL A 77 -8.14 -9.03 -2.13
C VAL A 77 -9.16 -8.32 -3.00
N ASP A 78 -9.89 -7.37 -2.41
CA ASP A 78 -10.85 -6.50 -3.07
C ASP A 78 -10.27 -5.10 -3.31
N PHE A 79 -9.37 -4.66 -2.43
CA PHE A 79 -8.71 -3.36 -2.49
C PHE A 79 -7.20 -3.49 -2.28
N ILE A 80 -6.40 -2.82 -3.11
CA ILE A 80 -4.95 -2.72 -2.92
C ILE A 80 -4.53 -1.25 -2.87
N ARG A 81 -3.72 -0.92 -1.88
CA ARG A 81 -2.97 0.33 -1.85
C ARG A 81 -1.48 0.03 -1.91
N MET A 82 -0.83 0.44 -2.99
CA MET A 82 0.60 0.20 -3.17
C MET A 82 1.42 1.48 -3.02
N ASP A 83 2.46 1.43 -2.17
CA ASP A 83 3.44 2.49 -2.07
C ASP A 83 4.41 2.47 -3.27
N VAL A 84 4.41 3.55 -4.06
CA VAL A 84 5.39 3.83 -5.10
C VAL A 84 6.38 4.86 -4.56
N LYS A 85 7.49 4.36 -4.03
CA LYS A 85 8.40 5.16 -3.19
C LYS A 85 9.42 5.97 -3.99
N SER A 86 9.79 5.54 -5.19
CA SER A 86 10.81 6.22 -5.99
C SER A 86 10.69 5.85 -7.48
N PRO A 87 11.36 6.61 -8.37
CA PRO A 87 11.74 6.09 -9.69
C PRO A 87 12.50 4.77 -9.54
N LEU A 88 12.27 3.84 -10.47
CA LEU A 88 12.90 2.51 -10.47
C LEU A 88 14.16 2.45 -11.33
N ASP A 89 14.33 3.38 -12.27
CA ASP A 89 15.44 3.37 -13.22
C ASP A 89 16.69 4.10 -12.70
N ASP A 90 16.61 4.71 -11.51
CA ASP A 90 17.75 5.27 -10.79
C ASP A 90 17.99 4.50 -9.49
N ALA A 91 18.90 3.52 -9.56
CA ALA A 91 19.26 2.68 -8.42
C ALA A 91 19.80 3.47 -7.22
N ALA A 92 20.40 4.66 -7.43
CA ALA A 92 20.92 5.48 -6.34
C ALA A 92 19.80 6.24 -5.60
N ILE A 93 18.76 6.68 -6.31
CA ILE A 93 17.54 7.22 -5.69
C ILE A 93 16.79 6.11 -5.00
N PHE A 94 16.65 4.95 -5.64
CA PHE A 94 15.97 3.80 -5.08
C PHE A 94 16.63 3.32 -3.77
N ASP A 95 17.96 3.17 -3.74
CA ASP A 95 18.68 2.80 -2.51
C ASP A 95 18.55 3.86 -1.42
N ARG A 96 18.61 5.15 -1.76
CA ARG A 96 18.43 6.24 -0.80
C ARG A 96 17.04 6.23 -0.14
N VAL A 97 16.01 5.94 -0.92
CA VAL A 97 14.61 5.94 -0.46
C VAL A 97 14.27 4.67 0.32
N THR A 98 14.76 3.52 -0.14
CA THR A 98 14.42 2.21 0.43
C THR A 98 15.39 1.73 1.51
N VAL A 99 16.58 2.32 1.59
CA VAL A 99 17.70 1.85 2.42
C VAL A 99 18.02 0.37 2.12
N SER A 100 17.85 -0.04 0.85
CA SER A 100 17.95 -1.44 0.40
C SER A 100 19.34 -2.03 0.59
N SER A 101 20.39 -1.20 0.66
CA SER A 101 21.74 -1.59 1.07
C SER A 101 21.85 -2.29 2.44
N THR A 102 20.80 -2.26 3.28
CA THR A 102 20.73 -3.01 4.54
C THR A 102 19.96 -4.33 4.46
N PHE A 103 19.38 -4.64 3.30
CA PHE A 103 18.66 -5.88 3.03
C PHE A 103 19.58 -6.91 2.37
N PHE A 104 19.20 -8.19 2.45
CA PHE A 104 19.93 -9.30 1.79
C PHE A 104 19.79 -9.29 0.25
N ARG A 105 19.16 -8.26 -0.32
CA ARG A 105 18.84 -8.11 -1.74
C ARG A 105 19.34 -6.77 -2.24
N SER A 106 19.83 -6.74 -3.47
CA SER A 106 20.37 -5.52 -4.06
C SER A 106 19.25 -4.54 -4.44
N ALA A 107 19.57 -3.25 -4.52
CA ALA A 107 18.63 -2.22 -4.96
C ALA A 107 18.02 -2.50 -6.35
N PRO A 108 18.78 -2.97 -7.38
CA PRO A 108 18.21 -3.32 -8.68
C PRO A 108 17.20 -4.46 -8.62
N GLU A 109 17.50 -5.55 -7.89
CA GLU A 109 16.57 -6.68 -7.75
C GLU A 109 15.25 -6.27 -7.10
N LEU A 110 15.32 -5.39 -6.08
CA LEU A 110 14.13 -4.89 -5.42
C LEU A 110 13.34 -3.94 -6.32
N ALA A 111 14.02 -3.15 -7.16
CA ALA A 111 13.36 -2.31 -8.16
C ALA A 111 12.64 -3.14 -9.23
N ASP A 112 13.25 -4.25 -9.66
CA ASP A 112 12.64 -5.18 -10.61
C ASP A 112 11.38 -5.85 -10.04
N ASP A 113 11.40 -6.26 -8.77
CA ASP A 113 10.21 -6.79 -8.08
C ASP A 113 9.07 -5.77 -7.98
N VAL A 114 9.40 -4.51 -7.67
CA VAL A 114 8.41 -3.42 -7.61
C VAL A 114 7.84 -3.16 -9.00
N ARG A 115 8.67 -3.22 -10.06
CA ARG A 115 8.22 -3.09 -11.44
C ARG A 115 7.26 -4.22 -11.82
N ALA A 116 7.62 -5.46 -11.51
CA ALA A 116 6.76 -6.63 -11.73
C ALA A 116 5.43 -6.50 -10.98
N SER A 117 5.45 -6.01 -9.74
CA SER A 117 4.22 -5.75 -8.96
C SER A 117 3.33 -4.70 -9.62
N LEU A 118 3.90 -3.61 -10.15
CA LEU A 118 3.15 -2.62 -10.91
C LEU A 118 2.55 -3.22 -12.19
N GLU A 119 3.27 -4.06 -12.92
CA GLU A 119 2.76 -4.73 -14.12
C GLU A 119 1.60 -5.68 -13.81
N ILE A 120 1.71 -6.46 -12.73
CA ILE A 120 0.63 -7.32 -12.22
C ILE A 120 -0.60 -6.48 -11.88
N LEU A 121 -0.42 -5.41 -11.10
CA LEU A 121 -1.54 -4.55 -10.69
C LEU A 121 -2.19 -3.85 -11.88
N HIS A 122 -1.38 -3.37 -12.84
CA HIS A 122 -1.90 -2.73 -14.04
C HIS A 122 -2.78 -3.69 -14.85
N SER A 123 -2.34 -4.95 -14.99
CA SER A 123 -3.06 -5.99 -15.73
C SER A 123 -4.37 -6.43 -15.06
N ASN A 124 -4.49 -6.24 -13.75
CA ASN A 124 -5.66 -6.66 -12.95
C ASN A 124 -6.47 -5.46 -12.42
N GLU A 125 -6.20 -4.25 -12.88
CA GLU A 125 -6.80 -3.00 -12.36
C GLU A 125 -8.34 -2.96 -12.51
N SER A 126 -8.91 -3.73 -13.44
CA SER A 126 -10.38 -3.84 -13.59
C SER A 126 -11.06 -4.67 -12.51
N ASP A 127 -10.30 -5.52 -11.81
CA ASP A 127 -10.86 -6.56 -10.95
C ASP A 127 -10.75 -6.20 -9.46
N ILE A 128 -10.02 -5.12 -9.15
CA ILE A 128 -9.80 -4.61 -7.81
C ILE A 128 -9.96 -3.10 -7.76
N GLU A 129 -10.25 -2.58 -6.57
CA GLU A 129 -10.04 -1.16 -6.31
C GLU A 129 -8.55 -0.94 -6.00
N LEU A 130 -7.91 -0.02 -6.72
CA LEU A 130 -6.47 0.23 -6.62
C LEU A 130 -6.17 1.71 -6.31
N GLU A 131 -5.30 1.94 -5.34
CA GLU A 131 -4.69 3.24 -5.02
C GLU A 131 -3.17 3.10 -5.09
N LEU A 132 -2.52 3.88 -5.96
CA LEU A 132 -1.06 4.04 -5.94
C LEU A 132 -0.71 5.24 -5.08
N ARG A 133 0.32 5.13 -4.23
CA ARG A 133 0.62 6.16 -3.23
C ARG A 133 2.09 6.52 -3.21
N THR A 134 2.40 7.82 -3.25
CA THR A 134 3.76 8.31 -3.08
C THR A 134 3.80 9.31 -1.93
N THR A 135 4.52 8.97 -0.86
CA THR A 135 4.74 9.89 0.25
C THR A 135 5.87 10.86 -0.08
N ILE A 136 5.55 12.15 -0.11
CA ILE A 136 6.51 13.23 -0.38
C ILE A 136 7.24 13.57 0.91
N VAL A 137 8.49 13.11 1.01
CA VAL A 137 9.36 13.34 2.18
C VAL A 137 10.49 14.30 1.80
N PRO A 138 10.58 15.47 2.45
CA PRO A 138 11.66 16.42 2.21
C PRO A 138 13.04 15.78 2.32
N HIS A 139 13.94 16.18 1.42
CA HIS A 139 15.32 15.66 1.28
C HIS A 139 15.46 14.21 0.79
N ILE A 140 14.39 13.42 0.71
CA ILE A 140 14.41 12.05 0.19
C ILE A 140 13.77 12.00 -1.20
N LEU A 141 12.50 12.40 -1.29
CA LEU A 141 11.73 12.49 -2.52
C LEU A 141 11.06 13.86 -2.57
N TYR A 142 11.80 14.84 -3.12
CA TYR A 142 11.41 16.25 -3.06
C TYR A 142 11.78 17.05 -4.33
N LYS A 143 12.40 16.39 -5.31
CA LYS A 143 12.72 17.03 -6.60
C LYS A 143 11.57 16.80 -7.57
N LYS A 144 11.29 17.81 -8.39
CA LYS A 144 10.24 17.75 -9.41
C LYS A 144 10.50 16.62 -10.41
N GLU A 145 11.76 16.45 -10.78
CA GLU A 145 12.21 15.45 -11.75
C GLU A 145 11.91 14.03 -11.27
N ASP A 146 12.18 13.73 -9.99
CA ASP A 146 11.91 12.41 -9.41
C ASP A 146 10.40 12.09 -9.45
N ILE A 147 9.56 13.10 -9.18
CA ILE A 147 8.10 12.94 -9.17
C ILE A 147 7.57 12.79 -10.60
N LEU A 148 8.11 13.52 -11.57
CA LEU A 148 7.76 13.35 -12.98
C LEU A 148 8.22 11.99 -13.55
N ASN A 149 9.32 11.45 -13.05
CA ASN A 149 9.76 10.10 -13.39
C ASN A 149 8.79 9.04 -12.86
N ILE A 150 8.30 9.20 -11.61
CA ILE A 150 7.21 8.33 -11.10
C ILE A 150 5.95 8.50 -11.95
N ALA A 151 5.55 9.73 -12.30
CA ALA A 151 4.41 9.98 -13.17
C ALA A 151 4.55 9.26 -14.53
N THR A 152 5.77 9.22 -15.07
CA THR A 152 6.08 8.50 -16.32
C THR A 152 5.89 7.00 -16.17
N MET A 153 6.28 6.41 -15.04
CA MET A 153 6.09 4.98 -14.78
C MET A 153 4.62 4.63 -14.61
N LEU A 154 3.84 5.52 -13.98
CA LEU A 154 2.43 5.30 -13.69
C LEU A 154 1.49 5.72 -14.82
N LYS A 155 2.04 6.25 -15.94
CA LYS A 155 1.23 6.60 -17.11
C LYS A 155 0.55 5.33 -17.64
N GLY A 156 -0.77 5.38 -17.77
CA GLY A 156 -1.57 4.25 -18.25
C GLY A 156 -2.48 3.62 -17.19
N PHE A 157 -2.13 3.74 -15.90
CA PHE A 157 -3.05 3.39 -14.82
C PHE A 157 -4.28 4.30 -14.84
N LYS A 158 -5.46 3.71 -14.62
CA LYS A 158 -6.73 4.43 -14.45
C LYS A 158 -6.98 4.80 -12.98
N SER A 159 -6.32 4.08 -12.08
CA SER A 159 -6.38 4.24 -10.63
C SER A 159 -5.85 5.58 -10.18
N ALA A 160 -6.27 5.98 -8.97
CA ALA A 160 -5.76 7.18 -8.35
C ALA A 160 -4.27 6.99 -7.98
N TRP A 161 -3.45 7.97 -8.36
CA TRP A 161 -2.12 8.17 -7.81
C TRP A 161 -2.15 9.30 -6.79
N VAL A 162 -2.02 8.95 -5.51
CA VAL A 162 -2.11 9.88 -4.39
C VAL A 162 -0.71 10.36 -3.99
N LEU A 163 -0.49 11.67 -4.09
CA LEU A 163 0.66 12.35 -3.50
C LEU A 163 0.35 12.67 -2.04
N GLN A 164 0.95 11.90 -1.13
CA GLN A 164 0.72 12.02 0.30
C GLN A 164 1.79 12.89 0.96
N LYS A 165 1.35 13.89 1.72
CA LYS A 165 2.24 14.72 2.54
C LYS A 165 2.85 13.90 3.68
N PHE A 166 4.18 13.95 3.81
CA PHE A 166 4.86 13.35 4.95
C PHE A 166 4.54 14.10 6.25
N MET A 167 4.13 13.35 7.27
CA MET A 167 3.90 13.86 8.62
C MET A 167 4.80 13.10 9.60
N PRO A 168 5.74 13.76 10.28
CA PRO A 168 6.62 13.10 11.23
C PRO A 168 5.81 12.59 12.42
N LYS A 169 6.07 11.34 12.83
CA LYS A 169 5.46 10.73 14.02
C LYS A 169 6.54 10.31 15.01
N PRO A 170 6.26 10.34 16.33
CA PRO A 170 7.22 9.91 17.35
C PRO A 170 7.68 8.44 17.20
N ALA A 171 6.82 7.57 16.63
CA ALA A 171 7.06 6.13 16.50
C ALA A 171 7.58 5.69 15.11
N LEU A 172 8.20 6.58 14.33
CA LEU A 172 8.77 6.20 13.04
C LEU A 172 9.95 5.23 13.22
N ALA A 173 10.03 4.22 12.35
CA ALA A 173 11.05 3.16 12.41
C ALA A 173 12.49 3.70 12.32
N ASN A 174 12.70 4.86 11.69
CA ASN A 174 13.96 5.56 11.68
C ASN A 174 13.84 6.88 12.46
N PRO A 175 14.53 7.04 13.60
CA PRO A 175 14.50 8.25 14.41
C PRO A 175 14.88 9.52 13.64
N ARG A 176 15.67 9.41 12.57
CA ARG A 176 16.07 10.56 11.72
C ARG A 176 14.88 11.23 11.02
N PHE A 177 13.78 10.52 10.84
CA PHE A 177 12.57 11.06 10.22
C PHE A 177 11.69 11.85 11.18
N SER A 178 11.88 11.71 12.50
CA SER A 178 11.11 12.46 13.49
C SER A 178 11.44 13.96 13.49
N SER A 179 12.65 14.32 13.04
CA SER A 179 13.12 15.72 12.92
C SER A 179 12.88 16.35 11.54
N ILE A 180 12.38 15.60 10.55
CA ILE A 180 12.08 16.16 9.23
C ILE A 180 10.82 17.00 9.32
N LYS A 181 10.93 18.28 8.93
CA LYS A 181 9.75 19.16 8.80
C LYS A 181 8.86 18.65 7.64
N PRO A 182 7.53 18.59 7.81
CA PRO A 182 6.62 18.33 6.71
C PRO A 182 6.86 19.26 5.51
N PRO A 183 6.61 18.80 4.28
CA PRO A 183 6.54 19.71 3.14
C PRO A 183 5.39 20.71 3.33
N SER A 184 5.50 21.91 2.76
CA SER A 184 4.41 22.89 2.81
C SER A 184 3.26 22.48 1.88
N ASP A 185 2.04 22.89 2.21
CA ASP A 185 0.88 22.62 1.35
C ASP A 185 1.03 23.29 -0.03
N GLU A 186 1.59 24.51 -0.06
CA GLU A 186 1.95 25.20 -1.31
C GLU A 186 2.91 24.38 -2.19
N PHE A 187 3.89 23.70 -1.59
CA PHE A 187 4.79 22.82 -2.33
C PHE A 187 4.03 21.61 -2.90
N MET A 188 3.18 20.97 -2.09
CA MET A 188 2.36 19.84 -2.52
C MET A 188 1.44 20.23 -3.70
N GLU A 189 0.76 21.38 -3.60
CA GLU A 189 -0.07 21.95 -4.67
C GLU A 189 0.75 22.25 -5.93
N THR A 190 1.95 22.82 -5.78
CA THR A 190 2.85 23.11 -6.90
C THR A 190 3.21 21.85 -7.68
N ILE A 191 3.58 20.78 -6.98
CA ILE A 191 3.90 19.49 -7.59
C ILE A 191 2.66 18.87 -8.26
N HIS A 192 1.51 18.88 -7.57
CA HIS A 192 0.27 18.33 -8.10
C HIS A 192 -0.15 19.00 -9.41
N ASN A 193 -0.14 20.34 -9.43
CA ASN A 193 -0.45 21.12 -10.62
C ASN A 193 0.55 20.87 -11.76
N LEU A 194 1.83 20.69 -11.44
CA LEU A 194 2.85 20.32 -12.41
C LEU A 194 2.54 18.95 -13.04
N VAL A 195 2.26 17.92 -12.22
CA VAL A 195 1.92 16.58 -12.73
C VAL A 195 0.66 16.63 -13.58
N LYS A 196 -0.41 17.30 -13.13
CA LYS A 196 -1.66 17.43 -13.91
C LYS A 196 -1.45 18.10 -15.26
N LYS A 197 -0.54 19.08 -15.33
CA LYS A 197 -0.22 19.79 -16.56
C LYS A 197 0.52 18.89 -17.55
N GLU A 198 1.54 18.16 -17.09
CA GLU A 198 2.38 17.31 -17.94
C GLU A 198 1.71 15.95 -18.28
N TYR A 199 0.86 15.45 -17.39
CA TYR A 199 0.16 14.16 -17.50
C TYR A 199 -1.36 14.31 -17.27
N PRO A 200 -2.10 14.95 -18.20
CA PRO A 200 -3.51 15.30 -18.00
C PRO A 200 -4.46 14.09 -17.87
N PHE A 201 -4.04 12.91 -18.31
CA PHE A 201 -4.82 11.67 -18.21
C PHE A 201 -4.49 10.84 -16.96
N LEU A 202 -3.46 11.21 -16.21
CA LEU A 202 -3.12 10.54 -14.96
C LEU A 202 -4.00 11.10 -13.85
N ARG A 203 -4.76 10.22 -13.18
CA ARG A 203 -5.61 10.61 -12.05
C ARG A 203 -4.76 10.85 -10.80
N VAL A 204 -4.19 12.05 -10.70
CA VAL A 204 -3.36 12.44 -9.55
C VAL A 204 -4.17 13.21 -8.49
N GLU A 205 -4.05 12.80 -7.23
CA GLU A 205 -4.77 13.36 -6.08
C GLU A 205 -3.80 13.82 -4.99
N LEU A 206 -4.21 14.79 -4.16
CA LEU A 206 -3.43 15.28 -3.02
C LEU A 206 -4.03 14.77 -1.72
N ARG A 207 -3.17 14.27 -0.82
CA ARG A 207 -3.52 13.96 0.56
C ARG A 207 -2.62 14.77 1.49
N LEU A 208 -3.12 15.93 1.91
CA LEU A 208 -2.40 16.90 2.76
C LEU A 208 -2.47 16.53 4.24
N ASP A 209 -3.60 15.96 4.65
CA ASP A 209 -3.83 15.49 6.01
C ASP A 209 -3.77 13.96 6.08
N MET A 210 -3.46 13.45 7.26
CA MET A 210 -3.72 12.06 7.62
C MET A 210 -5.24 11.86 7.73
N ALA A 211 -5.97 11.95 6.61
CA ALA A 211 -7.36 11.51 6.60
C ALA A 211 -7.37 10.02 6.94
N ASP A 212 -8.09 9.75 8.00
CA ASP A 212 -8.25 8.50 8.73
C ASP A 212 -8.59 7.34 7.78
N PHE A 213 -8.24 6.12 8.17
CA PHE A 213 -8.46 4.87 7.40
C PHE A 213 -9.95 4.53 7.19
N SER A 214 -10.86 5.45 7.51
CA SER A 214 -12.31 5.29 7.56
C SER A 214 -13.05 5.67 6.28
N GLN A 215 -12.35 6.20 5.27
CA GLN A 215 -12.98 6.54 3.99
C GLN A 215 -12.46 5.63 2.87
N LEU A 216 -12.94 4.39 2.89
CA LEU A 216 -13.13 3.65 1.65
C LEU A 216 -14.27 4.34 0.87
N PRO A 217 -14.29 4.32 -0.47
CA PRO A 217 -15.43 4.84 -1.22
C PRO A 217 -16.72 4.17 -0.74
N ASP A 218 -17.73 4.98 -0.44
CA ASP A 218 -19.11 4.53 -0.21
C ASP A 218 -19.67 3.98 -1.53
N THR A 219 -19.24 2.78 -1.93
CA THR A 219 -19.89 2.01 -2.99
C THR A 219 -20.61 0.84 -2.34
N ASP A 220 -21.91 1.03 -2.10
CA ASP A 220 -22.96 0.04 -1.80
C ASP A 220 -22.53 -1.17 -0.93
N LEU A 221 -22.05 -0.89 0.28
CA LEU A 221 -21.71 -1.93 1.28
C LEU A 221 -22.93 -2.45 2.07
N LYS A 222 -24.16 -2.04 1.74
CA LYS A 222 -25.36 -2.31 2.55
C LYS A 222 -26.00 -3.69 2.37
N GLU A 223 -25.60 -4.47 1.37
CA GLU A 223 -26.33 -5.71 1.01
C GLU A 223 -25.60 -7.03 1.29
N PHE A 224 -24.37 -7.01 1.86
CA PHE A 224 -23.49 -8.18 1.79
C PHE A 224 -23.34 -9.04 3.05
N ARG A 225 -23.95 -8.68 4.18
CA ARG A 225 -23.97 -9.59 5.35
C ARG A 225 -25.26 -10.40 5.36
N THR A 226 -25.19 -11.60 4.79
CA THR A 226 -26.00 -12.70 5.30
C THR A 226 -25.50 -13.04 6.71
N ASN A 227 -26.42 -13.49 7.56
CA ASN A 227 -26.20 -13.68 8.98
C ASN A 227 -24.97 -14.58 9.24
N PRO A 228 -23.96 -14.18 10.04
CA PRO A 228 -22.76 -14.98 10.31
C PRO A 228 -23.04 -16.37 10.89
N GLU A 229 -24.23 -16.59 11.45
CA GLU A 229 -24.66 -17.90 11.94
C GLU A 229 -25.00 -18.91 10.83
N GLU A 230 -25.14 -18.48 9.58
CA GLU A 230 -25.50 -19.37 8.45
C GLU A 230 -24.29 -19.85 7.63
N ALA A 231 -23.07 -19.34 7.89
CA ALA A 231 -21.91 -19.50 6.99
C ALA A 231 -20.81 -20.46 7.48
N LEU A 232 -21.00 -21.18 8.60
CA LEU A 232 -20.02 -22.16 9.07
C LEU A 232 -20.55 -23.58 8.86
N PRO A 233 -19.97 -24.38 7.94
CA PRO A 233 -20.14 -25.83 7.98
C PRO A 233 -19.39 -26.40 9.19
N GLU A 234 -20.02 -27.37 9.86
CA GLU A 234 -19.48 -28.14 11.01
C GLU A 234 -18.09 -28.75 10.76
#